data_AF-A0A5C5ZCI5-F1
#
_entry.id   AF-A0A5C5ZCI5-F1
#
_cell.length_a   1.000
_cell.length_b   1.000
_cell.length_c   1.000
_cell.angle_alpha   90.00
_cell.angle_beta   90.00
_cell.angle_gamma   90.00
#
_symmetry.space_group_name_H-M   'P 1'
#
loop_
_entity.id
_entity.type
_entity.pdbx_description
1 polymer ?
#
loop_
_entity_poly.entity_id
_entity_poly.type
_entity_poly.pdbx_seq_one_letter_code
_entity_poly.pdbx_strand_id
1 'polypeptide(L)'
;MDDWEKPARRLTNSDPTIYYDQSYESRVTMKRILSLIAAFLFLGTVRASEPLSIEQCKTNINAMVAKMNQGATEGPYRPNWQSVTQHEAQPEWFLDGKVGIYFHWGVYSVPAHGNEWYMRKMHIKTGPEKQSYYEHHRETWGEPDEFGYHDFVPMFKAQHFDASEWADLFVKSGARWAGPVCEHHDGYSMWDSEMTPWNAADTGPKRDITGELAKAVKDRGLKFVTTFHHERSRNWVPRVEGWPTASDDPVLQFLYMNISEYLFNMLFQAKLGEAIDKYEPDMIWFDGRMSDILEPYHLNFLAYYFNQADKWGKDVMVTTKKLQYPQEVAVLDFEKGRTAALTPYPWLNDDTISTGSWCYTDTLAVKPAKVVVHDFIDSVSKNGHLLLNLSPKSDGTIPQDQRDCLLAFGDWLKRNGEAIYATRPWLEYGEGPTQMERAGSHQRKSLEYSGSDLRYTQSKDGKTLYMIALGEPVNGIVAPSIIQIDESESGKVVLVGRDEELKFEVTEGRLTIHAPKNLATDFAHAFKLTGFKARLTPDAKARRDAELEKLHSGPIDPGKLHNDNIQFGQ
;
A
#
# COMPACT_ATOMS: atom_id res chain seq x y z
N MET A 1 -83.46 0.03 23.96
CA MET A 1 -83.52 1.48 24.18
C MET A 1 -82.15 2.02 23.78
N ASP A 2 -81.73 1.73 22.55
CA ASP A 2 -82.04 2.46 21.29
C ASP A 2 -81.06 3.64 21.22
N ASP A 3 -80.30 3.90 20.16
CA ASP A 3 -80.40 3.50 18.77
C ASP A 3 -79.04 3.69 18.07
N TRP A 4 -78.94 3.15 16.87
CA TRP A 4 -77.75 3.08 16.00
C TRP A 4 -77.42 4.41 15.28
N GLU A 5 -76.13 4.68 15.02
CA GLU A 5 -75.49 4.85 13.69
C GLU A 5 -74.20 5.72 13.72
N LYS A 6 -73.17 5.23 12.98
CA LYS A 6 -71.87 5.86 12.62
C LYS A 6 -72.07 6.81 11.40
N PRO A 7 -71.05 7.50 10.77
CA PRO A 7 -69.59 7.35 10.88
C PRO A 7 -68.67 8.62 10.74
N ALA A 8 -67.38 8.37 11.03
CA ALA A 8 -66.14 8.90 10.39
C ALA A 8 -65.59 10.32 10.67
N ARG A 9 -64.50 10.33 11.47
CA ARG A 9 -63.21 11.08 11.42
C ARG A 9 -63.17 12.54 10.94
N ARG A 10 -62.73 13.44 11.84
CA ARG A 10 -61.51 14.27 11.68
C ARG A 10 -61.08 14.95 13.01
N LEU A 11 -59.79 14.82 13.31
CA LEU A 11 -58.83 15.65 14.06
C LEU A 11 -59.34 16.84 14.91
N THR A 12 -58.87 16.95 16.16
CA THR A 12 -58.11 18.10 16.67
C THR A 12 -57.37 17.76 17.98
N ASN A 13 -56.20 18.38 18.13
CA ASN A 13 -55.22 18.28 19.22
C ASN A 13 -55.66 19.01 20.50
N SER A 14 -55.18 18.53 21.66
CA SER A 14 -54.55 19.40 22.68
C SER A 14 -53.72 18.58 23.69
N ASP A 15 -52.39 18.70 23.53
CA ASP A 15 -51.23 18.53 24.41
C ASP A 15 -51.16 17.56 25.62
N PRO A 16 -50.04 16.81 25.74
CA PRO A 16 -49.48 16.31 26.98
C PRO A 16 -48.32 17.17 27.52
N THR A 17 -48.22 17.27 28.84
CA THR A 17 -47.09 17.83 29.60
C THR A 17 -45.79 17.06 29.38
N ILE A 18 -44.72 17.77 29.00
CA ILE A 18 -43.34 17.27 28.87
C ILE A 18 -42.58 17.56 30.17
N TYR A 19 -41.96 16.52 30.76
CA TYR A 19 -40.91 16.66 31.76
C TYR A 19 -39.59 17.02 31.06
N TYR A 20 -39.00 18.14 31.45
CA TYR A 20 -37.72 18.64 30.95
C TYR A 20 -36.58 18.05 31.81
N ASP A 21 -35.74 17.19 31.21
CA ASP A 21 -34.54 16.65 31.86
C ASP A 21 -33.34 17.59 31.60
N GLN A 22 -32.98 18.37 32.61
CA GLN A 22 -31.84 19.31 32.58
C GLN A 22 -30.46 18.64 32.58
N SER A 23 -30.36 17.31 32.62
CA SER A 23 -29.06 16.61 32.67
C SER A 23 -28.41 16.40 31.30
N TYR A 24 -29.15 16.58 30.20
CA TYR A 24 -28.66 16.36 28.84
C TYR A 24 -27.83 17.55 28.31
N GLU A 25 -28.25 18.80 28.56
CA GLU A 25 -27.50 19.99 28.10
C GLU A 25 -26.16 20.17 28.81
N SER A 26 -26.04 19.78 30.08
CA SER A 26 -24.75 19.83 30.80
C SER A 26 -23.71 18.85 30.23
N ARG A 27 -24.12 17.70 29.69
CA ARG A 27 -23.20 16.70 29.11
C ARG A 27 -22.78 17.04 27.68
N VAL A 28 -23.65 17.72 26.93
CA VAL A 28 -23.33 18.20 25.57
C VAL A 28 -22.45 19.46 25.62
N THR A 29 -22.65 20.33 26.60
CA THR A 29 -21.86 21.57 26.75
C THR A 29 -20.44 21.28 27.27
N MET A 30 -20.29 20.31 28.19
CA MET A 30 -18.97 19.92 28.71
C MET A 30 -18.13 19.14 27.68
N LYS A 31 -18.76 18.32 26.81
CA LYS A 31 -18.07 17.70 25.66
C LYS A 31 -17.66 18.74 24.62
N ARG A 32 -18.47 19.78 24.35
CA ARG A 32 -18.09 20.86 23.43
C ARG A 32 -16.97 21.74 23.99
N ILE A 33 -16.93 22.01 25.29
CA ILE A 33 -15.85 22.77 25.93
C ILE A 33 -14.54 21.96 25.97
N LEU A 34 -14.60 20.64 26.24
CA LEU A 34 -13.42 19.76 26.14
C LEU A 34 -12.95 19.57 24.69
N SER A 35 -13.85 19.52 23.70
CA SER A 35 -13.48 19.53 22.28
C SER A 35 -12.93 20.88 21.80
N LEU A 36 -13.36 22.00 22.37
CA LEU A 36 -12.80 23.33 22.09
C LEU A 36 -11.44 23.53 22.76
N ILE A 37 -11.20 22.98 23.95
CA ILE A 37 -9.88 22.99 24.61
C ILE A 37 -8.91 22.02 23.91
N ALA A 38 -9.38 20.87 23.41
CA ALA A 38 -8.58 19.97 22.57
C ALA A 38 -8.31 20.55 21.17
N ALA A 39 -9.26 21.30 20.59
CA ALA A 39 -9.07 22.00 19.31
C ALA A 39 -8.12 23.21 19.43
N PHE A 40 -8.00 23.81 20.62
CA PHE A 40 -7.01 24.87 20.88
C PHE A 40 -5.61 24.35 21.23
N LEU A 41 -5.45 23.04 21.48
CA LEU A 41 -4.14 22.38 21.66
C LEU A 41 -3.56 21.81 20.36
N PHE A 42 -4.30 21.88 19.24
CA PHE A 42 -3.86 21.42 17.91
C PHE A 42 -3.84 22.55 16.87
N LEU A 43 -3.72 23.80 17.31
CA LEU A 43 -3.07 24.82 16.47
C LEU A 43 -1.58 24.51 16.58
N GLY A 44 -1.04 23.82 15.57
CA GLY A 44 0.39 23.57 15.44
C GLY A 44 1.12 24.88 15.69
N THR A 45 1.74 24.99 16.87
CA THR A 45 2.78 25.98 17.07
C THR A 45 3.82 25.61 16.05
N VAL A 46 3.95 26.42 14.99
CA VAL A 46 5.14 26.41 14.16
C VAL A 46 6.28 26.51 15.15
N ARG A 47 7.00 25.41 15.35
CA ARG A 47 8.17 25.38 16.21
C ARG A 47 9.15 26.28 15.47
N ALA A 48 9.21 27.55 15.87
CA ALA A 48 10.35 28.42 15.60
C ALA A 48 11.51 27.98 16.51
N SER A 49 11.75 26.67 16.60
CA SER A 49 12.91 26.10 17.28
C SER A 49 14.05 26.03 16.28
N GLU A 50 15.23 26.38 16.75
CA GLU A 50 16.47 26.06 16.04
C GLU A 50 16.50 24.56 15.68
N PRO A 51 17.14 24.16 14.56
CA PRO A 51 17.26 22.76 14.19
C PRO A 51 17.81 21.91 15.34
N LEU A 52 17.32 20.68 15.49
CA LEU A 52 17.76 19.77 16.55
C LEU A 52 19.28 19.61 16.56
N SER A 53 19.89 19.74 17.73
CA SER A 53 21.31 19.43 17.89
C SER A 53 21.53 17.91 17.89
N ILE A 54 22.71 17.48 17.46
CA ILE A 54 23.05 16.04 17.41
C ILE A 54 23.02 15.39 18.80
N GLU A 55 23.37 16.13 19.85
CA GLU A 55 23.27 15.62 21.22
C GLU A 55 21.81 15.49 21.70
N GLN A 56 20.92 16.39 21.26
CA GLN A 56 19.48 16.21 21.49
C GLN A 56 18.96 14.97 20.76
N CYS A 57 19.32 14.79 19.49
CA CYS A 57 18.93 13.59 18.73
C CYS A 57 19.39 12.31 19.41
N LYS A 58 20.66 12.20 19.83
CA LYS A 58 21.17 11.03 20.56
C LYS A 58 20.42 10.78 21.87
N THR A 59 20.09 11.84 22.61
CA THR A 59 19.30 11.74 23.84
C THR A 59 17.90 11.20 23.56
N ASN A 60 17.24 11.72 22.53
CA ASN A 60 15.91 11.28 22.11
C ASN A 60 15.90 9.84 21.60
N ILE A 61 16.91 9.44 20.82
CA ILE A 61 17.09 8.06 20.35
C ILE A 61 17.20 7.10 21.53
N ASN A 62 18.07 7.41 22.51
CA ASN A 62 18.21 6.58 23.71
C ASN A 62 16.90 6.46 24.49
N ALA A 63 16.17 7.57 24.67
CA ALA A 63 14.90 7.59 25.36
C ALA A 63 13.83 6.77 24.62
N MET A 64 13.74 6.90 23.30
CA MET A 64 12.79 6.16 22.48
C MET A 64 13.09 4.66 22.48
N VAL A 65 14.36 4.26 22.32
CA VAL A 65 14.75 2.84 22.40
C VAL A 65 14.45 2.26 23.79
N ALA A 66 14.71 3.00 24.87
CA ALA A 66 14.37 2.57 26.22
C ALA A 66 12.85 2.38 26.38
N LYS A 67 12.04 3.30 25.86
CA LYS A 67 10.58 3.19 25.82
C LYS A 67 10.12 1.96 25.04
N MET A 68 10.72 1.71 23.87
CA MET A 68 10.39 0.55 23.05
C MET A 68 10.71 -0.76 23.77
N ASN A 69 11.89 -0.86 24.40
CA ASN A 69 12.27 -2.02 25.20
C ASN A 69 11.28 -2.28 26.34
N GLN A 70 10.83 -1.24 27.03
CA GLN A 70 9.79 -1.35 28.05
C GLN A 70 8.47 -1.85 27.43
N GLY A 71 7.97 -1.19 26.40
CA GLY A 71 6.71 -1.55 25.75
C GLY A 71 6.69 -2.95 25.12
N ALA A 72 7.84 -3.44 24.64
CA ALA A 72 8.00 -4.80 24.13
C ALA A 72 7.91 -5.88 25.23
N THR A 73 7.95 -5.50 26.51
CA THR A 73 7.81 -6.43 27.65
C THR A 73 6.47 -6.31 28.40
N GLU A 74 5.72 -5.23 28.19
CA GLU A 74 4.46 -4.94 28.90
C GLU A 74 3.22 -5.58 28.25
N GLY A 75 3.24 -5.89 26.95
CA GLY A 75 2.10 -6.48 26.24
C GLY A 75 2.15 -8.00 26.10
N PRO A 76 1.33 -8.61 25.23
CA PRO A 76 1.33 -10.06 24.99
C PRO A 76 2.52 -10.56 24.15
N TYR A 77 3.13 -9.70 23.33
CA TYR A 77 4.26 -10.05 22.48
C TYR A 77 5.61 -9.80 23.19
N ARG A 78 6.59 -10.65 22.91
CA ARG A 78 8.00 -10.58 23.38
C ARG A 78 8.92 -10.49 22.17
N PRO A 79 10.11 -9.86 22.29
CA PRO A 79 11.06 -9.70 21.19
C PRO A 79 11.81 -10.99 20.86
N ASN A 80 11.07 -12.01 20.42
CA ASN A 80 11.59 -13.28 19.92
C ASN A 80 10.61 -13.89 18.91
N TRP A 81 11.13 -14.70 18.00
CA TRP A 81 10.35 -15.30 16.92
C TRP A 81 9.14 -16.10 17.41
N GLN A 82 9.31 -16.92 18.47
CA GLN A 82 8.22 -17.74 19.02
C GLN A 82 7.00 -16.89 19.41
N SER A 83 7.22 -15.67 19.92
CA SER A 83 6.15 -14.78 20.34
C SER A 83 5.60 -13.93 19.20
N VAL A 84 6.44 -13.26 18.40
CA VAL A 84 5.94 -12.33 17.35
C VAL A 84 5.23 -13.04 16.21
N THR A 85 5.54 -14.32 15.95
CA THR A 85 4.84 -15.15 14.95
C THR A 85 3.45 -15.60 15.38
N GLN A 86 3.02 -15.28 16.61
CA GLN A 86 1.63 -15.48 17.04
C GLN A 86 0.71 -14.33 16.61
N HIS A 87 1.26 -13.27 16.02
CA HIS A 87 0.48 -12.15 15.47
C HIS A 87 -0.25 -12.59 14.19
N GLU A 88 -1.47 -12.10 13.99
CA GLU A 88 -2.21 -12.33 12.74
C GLU A 88 -1.64 -11.40 11.65
N ALA A 89 -0.76 -11.94 10.81
CA ALA A 89 -0.06 -11.18 9.77
C ALA A 89 -1.00 -10.60 8.70
N GLN A 90 -2.22 -11.16 8.54
CA GLN A 90 -3.11 -10.90 7.41
C GLN A 90 -4.49 -10.43 7.87
N PRO A 91 -4.62 -9.19 8.35
CA PRO A 91 -5.88 -8.70 8.88
C PRO A 91 -6.97 -8.64 7.80
N GLU A 92 -8.23 -8.91 8.18
CA GLU A 92 -9.35 -8.97 7.23
C GLU A 92 -9.55 -7.68 6.43
N TRP A 93 -9.26 -6.51 7.01
CA TRP A 93 -9.34 -5.24 6.28
C TRP A 93 -8.36 -5.17 5.10
N PHE A 94 -7.20 -5.81 5.20
CA PHE A 94 -6.23 -5.90 4.11
C PHE A 94 -6.73 -6.85 3.04
N LEU A 95 -7.15 -8.05 3.46
CA LEU A 95 -7.71 -9.08 2.59
C LEU A 95 -8.93 -8.60 1.81
N ASP A 96 -9.74 -7.72 2.40
CA ASP A 96 -10.91 -7.15 1.74
C ASP A 96 -10.59 -5.91 0.92
N GLY A 97 -9.54 -5.18 1.31
CA GLY A 97 -9.18 -3.89 0.76
C GLY A 97 -8.63 -3.95 -0.67
N LYS A 98 -7.88 -5.01 -1.01
CA LYS A 98 -7.26 -5.33 -2.32
C LYS A 98 -6.26 -4.32 -2.89
N VAL A 99 -6.50 -3.02 -2.74
CA VAL A 99 -5.70 -1.97 -3.35
C VAL A 99 -5.53 -0.79 -2.43
N GLY A 100 -4.39 -0.13 -2.58
CA GLY A 100 -4.24 1.23 -2.13
C GLY A 100 -2.98 1.88 -2.66
N ILE A 101 -2.66 3.02 -2.07
CA ILE A 101 -1.78 4.02 -2.70
C ILE A 101 -0.63 4.40 -1.79
N TYR A 102 0.55 4.52 -2.38
CA TYR A 102 1.67 5.25 -1.80
C TYR A 102 2.38 6.06 -2.86
N PHE A 103 3.48 6.71 -2.47
CA PHE A 103 4.23 7.57 -3.36
C PHE A 103 5.68 7.71 -2.90
N HIS A 104 6.58 7.69 -3.88
CA HIS A 104 7.98 8.05 -3.68
C HIS A 104 8.14 9.54 -3.96
N TRP A 105 8.11 10.31 -2.88
CA TRP A 105 8.23 11.76 -2.90
C TRP A 105 9.09 12.22 -1.74
N GLY A 106 10.13 13.00 -2.05
CA GLY A 106 11.10 13.48 -1.07
C GLY A 106 12.17 14.33 -1.75
N VAL A 107 13.30 14.54 -1.08
CA VAL A 107 14.42 15.37 -1.59
C VAL A 107 14.92 14.86 -2.94
N TYR A 108 14.93 13.54 -3.16
CA TYR A 108 15.29 12.90 -4.44
C TYR A 108 14.35 13.26 -5.60
N SER A 109 13.20 13.89 -5.36
CA SER A 109 12.32 14.42 -6.40
C SER A 109 12.74 15.80 -6.91
N VAL A 110 13.64 16.52 -6.21
CA VAL A 110 14.13 17.85 -6.61
C VAL A 110 14.93 17.81 -7.92
N PRO A 111 15.90 16.90 -8.11
CA PRO A 111 16.68 16.85 -9.35
C PRO A 111 15.84 16.44 -10.56
N ALA A 112 14.68 15.80 -10.35
CA ALA A 112 13.78 15.30 -11.38
C ALA A 112 14.48 14.48 -12.49
N HIS A 113 15.50 13.71 -12.11
CA HIS A 113 16.38 13.03 -13.07
C HIS A 113 16.70 11.60 -12.65
N GLY A 114 16.70 10.68 -13.62
CA GLY A 114 17.08 9.29 -13.40
C GLY A 114 16.06 8.50 -12.57
N ASN A 115 16.21 8.47 -11.25
CA ASN A 115 15.28 7.83 -10.32
C ASN A 115 15.52 8.23 -8.84
N GLU A 116 14.75 7.66 -7.92
CA GLU A 116 14.81 7.89 -6.47
C GLU A 116 16.14 7.51 -5.81
N TRP A 117 17.04 6.85 -6.56
CA TRP A 117 18.41 6.54 -6.12
C TRP A 117 19.42 7.63 -6.47
N TYR A 118 18.95 8.83 -6.85
CA TYR A 118 19.81 9.94 -7.25
C TYR A 118 20.94 10.21 -6.25
N MET A 119 20.64 10.26 -4.94
CA MET A 119 21.66 10.43 -3.88
C MET A 119 22.79 9.41 -3.99
N ARG A 120 22.48 8.14 -4.29
CA ARG A 120 23.52 7.12 -4.45
C ARG A 120 24.30 7.32 -5.74
N LYS A 121 23.59 7.48 -6.85
CA LYS A 121 24.16 7.42 -8.20
C LYS A 121 24.91 8.68 -8.60
N MET A 122 24.57 9.83 -8.02
CA MET A 122 25.34 11.08 -8.21
C MET A 122 26.77 10.98 -7.66
N HIS A 123 27.11 9.96 -6.88
CA HIS A 123 28.46 9.74 -6.37
C HIS A 123 29.27 8.69 -7.16
N ILE A 124 28.71 8.10 -8.22
CA ILE A 124 29.35 7.01 -8.98
C ILE A 124 30.11 7.60 -10.20
N LYS A 125 31.45 7.66 -10.10
CA LYS A 125 32.33 8.28 -11.13
C LYS A 125 32.70 7.38 -12.31
N THR A 126 32.30 6.11 -12.33
CA THR A 126 32.69 5.15 -13.37
C THR A 126 31.53 4.25 -13.80
N GLY A 127 31.66 3.63 -14.97
CA GLY A 127 30.64 2.74 -15.53
C GLY A 127 29.44 3.48 -16.17
N PRO A 128 28.44 2.72 -16.66
CA PRO A 128 27.32 3.30 -17.41
C PRO A 128 26.43 4.23 -16.56
N GLU A 129 26.32 3.99 -15.25
CA GLU A 129 25.54 4.87 -14.36
C GLU A 129 26.13 6.27 -14.25
N LYS A 130 27.47 6.41 -14.36
CA LYS A 130 28.15 7.70 -14.30
C LYS A 130 27.60 8.69 -15.31
N GLN A 131 27.40 8.25 -16.55
CA GLN A 131 26.94 9.11 -17.64
C GLN A 131 25.53 9.64 -17.38
N SER A 132 24.68 8.81 -16.77
CA SER A 132 23.32 9.22 -16.47
C SER A 132 23.24 10.11 -15.24
N TYR A 133 23.99 9.87 -14.15
CA TYR A 133 23.77 10.58 -12.89
C TYR A 133 24.89 11.55 -12.52
N TYR A 134 26.14 11.08 -12.44
CA TYR A 134 27.27 11.92 -12.02
C TYR A 134 27.57 13.04 -13.03
N GLU A 135 27.60 12.73 -14.32
CA GLU A 135 27.86 13.75 -15.36
C GLU A 135 26.75 14.79 -15.40
N HIS A 136 25.47 14.35 -15.37
CA HIS A 136 24.33 15.25 -15.26
C HIS A 136 24.41 16.13 -13.99
N HIS A 137 24.76 15.54 -12.85
CA HIS A 137 24.89 16.29 -11.59
C HIS A 137 25.97 17.37 -11.70
N ARG A 138 27.16 16.98 -12.17
CA ARG A 138 28.29 17.89 -12.39
C ARG A 138 27.95 19.03 -13.34
N GLU A 139 27.26 18.73 -14.43
CA GLU A 139 26.90 19.71 -15.46
C GLU A 139 25.79 20.67 -15.02
N THR A 140 24.88 20.21 -14.14
CA THR A 140 23.72 20.99 -13.70
C THR A 140 23.97 21.77 -12.41
N TRP A 141 24.69 21.16 -11.46
CA TRP A 141 24.82 21.65 -10.08
C TRP A 141 26.27 21.91 -9.65
N GLY A 142 27.24 21.21 -10.24
CA GLY A 142 28.65 21.25 -9.85
C GLY A 142 29.14 19.90 -9.33
N GLU A 143 30.42 19.82 -8.97
CA GLU A 143 30.99 18.57 -8.44
C GLU A 143 30.34 18.20 -7.09
N PRO A 144 30.13 16.90 -6.77
CA PRO A 144 29.44 16.49 -5.53
C PRO A 144 30.10 16.88 -4.20
N ASP A 145 31.35 17.35 -4.21
CA ASP A 145 32.01 17.99 -3.06
C ASP A 145 31.68 19.47 -2.91
N GLU A 146 31.34 20.15 -3.99
CA GLU A 146 30.92 21.56 -3.99
C GLU A 146 29.40 21.71 -3.83
N PHE A 147 28.64 20.83 -4.49
CA PHE A 147 27.18 20.72 -4.36
C PHE A 147 26.83 19.29 -3.95
N GLY A 148 26.61 19.07 -2.66
CA GLY A 148 26.24 17.77 -2.12
C GLY A 148 24.74 17.50 -2.21
N TYR A 149 24.34 16.24 -2.00
CA TYR A 149 22.92 15.89 -1.94
C TYR A 149 22.11 16.73 -0.92
N HIS A 150 22.72 17.08 0.21
CA HIS A 150 22.10 17.90 1.25
C HIS A 150 21.71 19.31 0.77
N ASP A 151 22.33 19.83 -0.29
CA ASP A 151 22.00 21.14 -0.87
C ASP A 151 20.66 21.13 -1.63
N PHE A 152 20.11 19.96 -1.94
CA PHE A 152 18.74 19.84 -2.45
C PHE A 152 17.67 20.00 -1.36
N VAL A 153 18.02 19.82 -0.07
CA VAL A 153 17.04 19.86 1.03
C VAL A 153 16.30 21.22 1.09
N PRO A 154 16.97 22.39 1.03
CA PRO A 154 16.28 23.69 1.01
C PRO A 154 15.43 23.93 -0.26
N MET A 155 15.67 23.17 -1.32
CA MET A 155 14.93 23.26 -2.59
C MET A 155 13.65 22.42 -2.58
N PHE A 156 13.56 21.43 -1.69
CA PHE A 156 12.36 20.64 -1.47
C PHE A 156 11.33 21.42 -0.64
N LYS A 157 10.55 22.27 -1.30
CA LYS A 157 9.64 23.21 -0.61
C LYS A 157 8.21 22.74 -0.43
N ALA A 158 7.74 21.77 -1.22
CA ALA A 158 6.37 21.25 -1.15
C ALA A 158 5.27 22.34 -1.17
N GLN A 159 5.50 23.46 -1.89
CA GLN A 159 4.65 24.66 -1.84
C GLN A 159 3.21 24.46 -2.39
N HIS A 160 2.97 23.37 -3.11
CA HIS A 160 1.69 22.98 -3.69
C HIS A 160 1.17 21.66 -3.09
N PHE A 161 1.81 21.14 -2.04
CA PHE A 161 1.34 19.97 -1.32
C PHE A 161 0.11 20.29 -0.47
N ASP A 162 -0.94 19.48 -0.67
CA ASP A 162 -2.17 19.49 0.11
C ASP A 162 -2.56 18.04 0.44
N ALA A 163 -2.42 17.67 1.72
CA ALA A 163 -2.73 16.33 2.21
C ALA A 163 -4.21 15.95 2.02
N SER A 164 -5.13 16.91 2.12
CA SER A 164 -6.57 16.67 1.92
C SER A 164 -6.89 16.40 0.46
N GLU A 165 -6.30 17.16 -0.44
CA GLU A 165 -6.48 16.99 -1.88
C GLU A 165 -5.92 15.62 -2.34
N TRP A 166 -4.74 15.24 -1.86
CA TRP A 166 -4.17 13.92 -2.13
C TRP A 166 -5.06 12.81 -1.58
N ALA A 167 -5.55 12.93 -0.34
CA ALA A 167 -6.42 11.92 0.24
C ALA A 167 -7.78 11.82 -0.48
N ASP A 168 -8.33 12.93 -1.00
CA ASP A 168 -9.51 12.91 -1.88
C ASP A 168 -9.25 12.16 -3.18
N LEU A 169 -8.07 12.35 -3.78
CA LEU A 169 -7.66 11.61 -4.96
C LEU A 169 -7.54 10.10 -4.66
N PHE A 170 -6.99 9.71 -3.50
CA PHE A 170 -6.87 8.30 -3.10
C PHE A 170 -8.24 7.65 -2.86
N VAL A 171 -9.21 8.37 -2.28
CA VAL A 171 -10.59 7.88 -2.18
C VAL A 171 -11.18 7.65 -3.58
N LYS A 172 -11.01 8.62 -4.48
CA LYS A 172 -11.54 8.53 -5.86
C LYS A 172 -10.90 7.40 -6.67
N SER A 173 -9.66 7.03 -6.38
CA SER A 173 -8.99 5.90 -7.01
C SER A 173 -9.53 4.53 -6.57
N GLY A 174 -10.34 4.48 -5.51
CA GLY A 174 -10.83 3.24 -4.93
C GLY A 174 -9.87 2.62 -3.92
N ALA A 175 -8.83 3.33 -3.48
CA ALA A 175 -7.94 2.85 -2.42
C ALA A 175 -8.72 2.52 -1.13
N ARG A 176 -8.21 1.54 -0.37
CA ARG A 176 -8.70 1.20 0.97
C ARG A 176 -7.67 1.47 2.06
N TRP A 177 -6.43 1.64 1.66
CA TRP A 177 -5.33 2.10 2.49
C TRP A 177 -4.45 3.06 1.68
N ALA A 178 -3.80 4.00 2.35
CA ALA A 178 -2.85 4.89 1.70
C ALA A 178 -1.80 5.46 2.67
N GLY A 179 -0.66 5.90 2.14
CA GLY A 179 0.35 6.57 2.96
C GLY A 179 1.66 6.91 2.25
N PRO A 180 2.56 7.64 2.92
CA PRO A 180 3.83 8.07 2.34
C PRO A 180 4.94 7.01 2.45
N VAL A 181 5.93 7.15 1.57
CA VAL A 181 7.32 6.85 1.94
C VAL A 181 7.74 7.82 3.03
N CYS A 182 7.76 7.32 4.27
CA CYS A 182 8.12 8.12 5.45
C CYS A 182 9.61 8.44 5.46
N GLU A 183 10.43 7.47 5.07
CA GLU A 183 11.86 7.66 4.88
C GLU A 183 12.36 6.68 3.84
N HIS A 184 13.04 7.21 2.83
CA HIS A 184 13.68 6.41 1.79
C HIS A 184 15.13 6.07 2.19
N HIS A 185 15.94 5.55 1.27
CA HIS A 185 17.35 5.26 1.53
C HIS A 185 18.24 6.50 1.79
N ASP A 186 17.69 7.71 1.62
CA ASP A 186 18.42 8.97 1.67
C ASP A 186 18.59 9.55 3.08
N GLY A 187 17.99 8.92 4.09
CA GLY A 187 18.11 9.31 5.49
C GLY A 187 17.28 10.53 5.90
N TYR A 188 16.41 11.02 5.01
CA TYR A 188 15.56 12.19 5.23
C TYR A 188 14.16 11.78 5.70
N SER A 189 13.79 12.16 6.92
CA SER A 189 12.50 11.82 7.51
C SER A 189 11.40 12.78 7.05
N MET A 190 10.35 12.27 6.41
CA MET A 190 9.22 13.06 5.88
C MET A 190 8.21 13.50 6.97
N TRP A 191 8.61 13.52 8.23
CA TRP A 191 7.77 13.88 9.36
C TRP A 191 8.48 14.80 10.34
N ASP A 192 7.78 15.37 11.32
CA ASP A 192 8.40 16.13 12.41
C ASP A 192 9.16 15.18 13.35
N SER A 193 10.41 14.84 13.04
CA SER A 193 11.19 13.84 13.78
C SER A 193 12.08 14.46 14.84
N GLU A 194 12.05 13.89 16.05
CA GLU A 194 12.98 14.24 17.13
C GLU A 194 14.28 13.40 17.13
N MET A 195 14.41 12.46 16.17
CA MET A 195 15.54 11.52 16.09
C MET A 195 16.66 11.98 15.14
N THR A 196 16.37 12.94 14.26
CA THR A 196 17.31 13.44 13.25
C THR A 196 17.03 14.90 12.93
N PRO A 197 18.06 15.75 12.71
CA PRO A 197 17.84 17.11 12.21
C PRO A 197 17.42 17.13 10.73
N TRP A 198 17.57 16.00 10.02
CA TRP A 198 17.21 15.87 8.61
C TRP A 198 15.78 15.39 8.46
N ASN A 199 14.85 16.31 8.68
CA ASN A 199 13.43 16.04 8.62
C ASN A 199 12.62 17.19 7.99
N ALA A 200 11.42 16.88 7.50
CA ALA A 200 10.57 17.80 6.75
C ALA A 200 9.98 18.96 7.57
N ALA A 201 9.93 18.86 8.90
CA ALA A 201 9.47 19.94 9.77
C ALA A 201 10.58 20.93 10.11
N ASP A 202 11.80 20.44 10.34
CA ASP A 202 12.96 21.26 10.66
C ASP A 202 13.68 21.80 9.43
N THR A 203 13.46 21.23 8.25
CA THR A 203 14.14 21.64 7.00
C THR A 203 13.16 21.57 5.82
N GLY A 204 13.60 22.00 4.63
CA GLY A 204 12.80 21.90 3.40
C GLY A 204 11.38 22.49 3.54
N PRO A 205 10.30 21.67 3.52
CA PRO A 205 8.91 22.14 3.58
C PRO A 205 8.49 22.88 4.85
N LYS A 206 9.18 22.66 5.96
CA LYS A 206 8.78 23.11 7.30
C LYS A 206 7.39 22.62 7.73
N ARG A 207 7.09 21.36 7.40
CA ARG A 207 5.79 20.70 7.61
C ARG A 207 5.97 19.24 8.02
N ASP A 208 5.08 18.76 8.89
CA ASP A 208 4.94 17.33 9.18
C ASP A 208 4.11 16.65 8.08
N ILE A 209 4.76 16.33 6.95
CA ILE A 209 4.09 15.76 5.77
C ILE A 209 3.38 14.45 6.13
N THR A 210 4.07 13.53 6.83
CA THR A 210 3.47 12.26 7.27
C THR A 210 2.29 12.47 8.21
N GLY A 211 2.39 13.36 9.20
CA GLY A 211 1.30 13.64 10.13
C GLY A 211 0.07 14.26 9.47
N GLU A 212 0.27 15.21 8.55
CA GLU A 212 -0.81 15.82 7.76
C GLU A 212 -1.56 14.79 6.91
N LEU A 213 -0.83 13.87 6.27
CA LEU A 213 -1.42 12.77 5.50
C LEU A 213 -2.09 11.72 6.39
N ALA A 214 -1.48 11.35 7.52
CA ALA A 214 -2.06 10.42 8.48
C ALA A 214 -3.46 10.90 8.89
N LYS A 215 -3.58 12.19 9.20
CA LYS A 215 -4.86 12.82 9.50
C LYS A 215 -5.81 12.78 8.31
N ALA A 216 -5.39 13.26 7.14
CA ALA A 216 -6.26 13.39 5.97
C ALA A 216 -6.78 12.03 5.44
N VAL A 217 -5.95 10.99 5.49
CA VAL A 217 -6.28 9.61 5.08
C VAL A 217 -7.26 8.99 6.08
N LYS A 218 -6.98 9.09 7.38
CA LYS A 218 -7.85 8.52 8.44
C LYS A 218 -9.21 9.21 8.51
N ASP A 219 -9.26 10.53 8.34
CA ASP A 219 -10.52 11.31 8.30
C ASP A 219 -11.45 10.86 7.16
N ARG A 220 -10.90 10.22 6.11
CA ARG A 220 -11.65 9.65 4.97
C ARG A 220 -11.95 8.15 5.13
N GLY A 221 -11.62 7.56 6.27
CA GLY A 221 -11.88 6.15 6.57
C GLY A 221 -10.95 5.16 5.86
N LEU A 222 -9.83 5.65 5.29
CA LEU A 222 -8.79 4.78 4.76
C LEU A 222 -7.87 4.34 5.89
N LYS A 223 -7.35 3.12 5.75
CA LYS A 223 -6.29 2.58 6.59
C LYS A 223 -4.97 3.30 6.27
N PHE A 224 -4.19 3.66 7.30
CA PHE A 224 -2.97 4.45 7.10
C PHE A 224 -1.73 3.55 7.00
N VAL A 225 -0.92 3.81 5.98
CA VAL A 225 0.31 3.06 5.70
C VAL A 225 1.53 3.96 5.95
N THR A 226 2.60 3.41 6.50
CA THR A 226 3.90 4.08 6.56
C THR A 226 4.94 3.17 5.92
N THR A 227 5.65 3.65 4.89
CA THR A 227 6.66 2.84 4.21
C THR A 227 8.08 3.33 4.55
N PHE A 228 8.98 2.38 4.78
CA PHE A 228 10.34 2.62 5.25
C PHE A 228 11.34 1.86 4.37
N HIS A 229 12.43 2.53 4.05
CA HIS A 229 13.53 1.99 3.25
C HIS A 229 14.89 2.24 3.92
N HIS A 230 14.89 2.67 5.19
CA HIS A 230 16.09 3.14 5.88
C HIS A 230 16.99 2.02 6.42
N GLU A 231 16.62 0.76 6.25
CA GLU A 231 17.41 -0.43 6.63
C GLU A 231 18.78 -0.42 5.97
N ARG A 232 18.83 0.04 4.71
CA ARG A 232 20.03 0.01 3.87
C ARG A 232 20.84 1.31 3.92
N SER A 233 20.34 2.36 4.58
CA SER A 233 20.89 3.71 4.45
C SER A 233 22.36 3.84 4.89
N ARG A 234 22.81 3.03 5.86
CA ARG A 234 24.20 3.04 6.35
C ARG A 234 25.25 2.81 5.27
N ASN A 235 24.96 1.95 4.30
CA ASN A 235 25.87 1.58 3.22
C ASN A 235 25.34 2.03 1.85
N TRP A 236 24.42 3.00 1.83
CA TRP A 236 23.71 3.39 0.62
C TRP A 236 24.58 4.18 -0.35
N VAL A 237 25.38 5.11 0.17
CA VAL A 237 26.31 5.96 -0.59
C VAL A 237 27.75 5.51 -0.39
N PRO A 238 28.64 5.67 -1.38
CA PRO A 238 30.07 5.43 -1.19
C PRO A 238 30.65 6.46 -0.21
N ARG A 239 31.66 6.07 0.58
CA ARG A 239 32.46 6.98 1.41
C ARG A 239 33.63 7.48 0.57
N VAL A 240 33.56 8.72 0.10
CA VAL A 240 34.62 9.32 -0.72
C VAL A 240 35.33 10.41 0.07
N GLU A 241 36.64 10.28 0.26
CA GLU A 241 37.44 11.28 0.97
C GLU A 241 37.30 12.66 0.32
N GLY A 242 37.14 13.69 1.15
CA GLY A 242 36.90 15.08 0.71
C GLY A 242 35.45 15.37 0.31
N TRP A 243 34.56 14.37 0.29
CA TRP A 243 33.14 14.57 -0.05
C TRP A 243 32.26 14.60 1.20
N PRO A 244 31.06 15.23 1.15
CA PRO A 244 30.09 15.23 2.25
C PRO A 244 29.75 13.84 2.79
N THR A 245 29.76 12.82 1.92
CA THR A 245 29.50 11.40 2.26
C THR A 245 30.47 10.79 3.27
N ALA A 246 31.68 11.34 3.40
CA ALA A 246 32.72 10.93 4.34
C ALA A 246 33.09 12.05 5.32
N SER A 247 32.25 13.08 5.45
CA SER A 247 32.49 14.20 6.36
C SER A 247 32.53 13.79 7.83
N ASP A 248 33.34 14.51 8.61
CA ASP A 248 33.37 14.45 10.08
C ASP A 248 32.38 15.43 10.72
N ASP A 249 31.64 16.23 9.92
CA ASP A 249 30.54 17.05 10.41
C ASP A 249 29.43 16.15 11.00
N PRO A 250 29.14 16.22 12.32
CA PRO A 250 28.15 15.36 12.95
C PRO A 250 26.75 15.46 12.35
N VAL A 251 26.38 16.62 11.80
CA VAL A 251 25.08 16.84 11.15
C VAL A 251 25.05 16.08 9.83
N LEU A 252 26.06 16.21 8.99
CA LEU A 252 26.15 15.47 7.72
C LEU A 252 26.29 13.96 7.95
N GLN A 253 26.98 13.53 9.00
CA GLN A 253 27.08 12.12 9.37
C GLN A 253 25.71 11.47 9.59
N PHE A 254 24.73 12.21 10.15
CA PHE A 254 23.37 11.71 10.34
C PHE A 254 22.61 11.58 9.02
N LEU A 255 22.76 12.48 8.05
CA LEU A 255 22.10 12.34 6.74
C LEU A 255 22.71 11.19 5.93
N TYR A 256 24.03 11.17 5.79
CA TYR A 256 24.75 10.19 4.98
C TYR A 256 24.96 8.85 5.71
N MET A 257 24.45 8.72 6.93
CA MET A 257 24.60 7.56 7.81
C MET A 257 26.07 7.14 8.02
N ASN A 258 26.98 8.11 8.04
CA ASN A 258 28.39 7.91 8.39
C ASN A 258 28.55 7.87 9.92
N ILE A 259 27.86 6.91 10.54
CA ILE A 259 27.78 6.72 11.99
C ILE A 259 28.15 5.28 12.37
N SER A 260 28.41 5.05 13.66
CA SER A 260 28.67 3.70 14.16
C SER A 260 27.47 2.79 13.89
N GLU A 261 27.73 1.49 13.67
CA GLU A 261 26.67 0.50 13.48
C GLU A 261 25.71 0.44 14.68
N TYR A 262 26.24 0.60 15.89
CA TYR A 262 25.43 0.69 17.10
C TYR A 262 24.42 1.84 17.04
N LEU A 263 24.89 3.07 16.74
CA LEU A 263 24.01 4.22 16.64
C LEU A 263 23.03 4.08 15.47
N PHE A 264 23.45 3.49 14.36
CA PHE A 264 22.56 3.21 13.21
C PHE A 264 21.41 2.29 13.59
N ASN A 265 21.68 1.17 14.27
CA ASN A 265 20.63 0.24 14.71
C ASN A 265 19.69 0.88 15.74
N MET A 266 20.21 1.70 16.66
CA MET A 266 19.38 2.47 17.59
C MET A 266 18.50 3.50 16.87
N LEU A 267 19.07 4.24 15.92
CA LEU A 267 18.35 5.25 15.13
C LEU A 267 17.25 4.60 14.27
N PHE A 268 17.56 3.47 13.62
CA PHE A 268 16.60 2.68 12.84
C PHE A 268 15.35 2.35 13.68
N GLN A 269 15.57 1.81 14.87
CA GLN A 269 14.51 1.43 15.78
C GLN A 269 13.76 2.65 16.34
N ALA A 270 14.48 3.69 16.76
CA ALA A 270 13.88 4.89 17.34
C ALA A 270 12.96 5.62 16.36
N LYS A 271 13.34 5.70 15.08
CA LYS A 271 12.50 6.28 14.01
C LYS A 271 11.19 5.50 13.83
N LEU A 272 11.24 4.16 13.88
CA LEU A 272 10.04 3.33 13.84
C LEU A 272 9.16 3.54 15.08
N GLY A 273 9.75 3.55 16.28
CA GLY A 273 9.02 3.82 17.53
C GLY A 273 8.33 5.18 17.53
N GLU A 274 9.01 6.22 17.04
CA GLU A 274 8.44 7.56 16.90
C GLU A 274 7.25 7.58 15.94
N ALA A 275 7.37 6.97 14.76
CA ALA A 275 6.28 6.92 13.78
C ALA A 275 5.07 6.10 14.28
N ILE A 276 5.32 4.99 14.99
CA ILE A 276 4.29 4.18 15.66
C ILE A 276 3.51 5.04 16.64
N ASP A 277 4.20 5.75 17.52
CA ASP A 277 3.58 6.53 18.59
C ASP A 277 2.85 7.77 18.07
N LYS A 278 3.40 8.44 17.05
CA LYS A 278 2.80 9.66 16.49
C LYS A 278 1.60 9.37 15.58
N TYR A 279 1.69 8.31 14.78
CA TYR A 279 0.77 8.13 13.66
C TYR A 279 -0.07 6.87 13.73
N GLU A 280 0.17 5.95 14.66
CA GLU A 280 -0.58 4.69 14.79
C GLU A 280 -0.91 4.03 13.43
N PRO A 281 0.10 3.66 12.62
CA PRO A 281 -0.13 3.09 11.30
C PRO A 281 -0.90 1.77 11.41
N ASP A 282 -1.69 1.46 10.37
CA ASP A 282 -2.33 0.16 10.22
C ASP A 282 -1.39 -0.83 9.49
N MET A 283 -0.48 -0.31 8.66
CA MET A 283 0.55 -1.08 7.95
C MET A 283 1.90 -0.38 8.03
N ILE A 284 2.94 -1.14 8.40
CA ILE A 284 4.34 -0.73 8.24
C ILE A 284 4.96 -1.55 7.11
N TRP A 285 5.29 -0.88 6.01
CA TRP A 285 5.89 -1.52 4.85
C TRP A 285 7.40 -1.33 4.85
N PHE A 286 8.15 -2.37 4.50
CA PHE A 286 9.60 -2.33 4.39
C PHE A 286 10.08 -2.69 2.99
N ASP A 287 11.05 -1.92 2.48
CA ASP A 287 11.64 -2.19 1.18
C ASP A 287 12.45 -3.47 1.21
N GLY A 288 13.58 -3.46 1.91
CA GLY A 288 14.36 -4.66 2.10
C GLY A 288 15.72 -4.36 2.68
N ARG A 289 16.58 -5.39 2.73
CA ARG A 289 17.85 -5.37 3.45
C ARG A 289 17.70 -5.22 4.97
N MET A 290 16.60 -5.70 5.54
CA MET A 290 16.42 -5.92 6.97
C MET A 290 17.54 -6.80 7.57
N SER A 291 18.21 -7.64 6.76
CA SER A 291 19.43 -8.36 7.16
C SER A 291 20.62 -7.45 7.50
N ASP A 292 20.61 -6.19 7.07
CA ASP A 292 21.61 -5.18 7.44
C ASP A 292 21.32 -4.58 8.84
N ILE A 293 20.17 -4.90 9.44
CA ILE A 293 19.78 -4.54 10.81
C ILE A 293 19.98 -5.76 11.73
N LEU A 294 20.56 -5.53 12.91
CA LEU A 294 20.83 -6.60 13.87
C LEU A 294 19.53 -7.16 14.45
N GLU A 295 19.48 -8.49 14.60
CA GLU A 295 18.25 -9.23 14.95
C GLU A 295 17.46 -8.65 16.14
N PRO A 296 18.11 -8.30 17.27
CA PRO A 296 17.40 -7.78 18.44
C PRO A 296 16.60 -6.50 18.19
N TYR A 297 17.03 -5.64 17.27
CA TYR A 297 16.39 -4.33 17.05
C TYR A 297 15.07 -4.47 16.31
N HIS A 298 15.04 -5.31 15.28
CA HIS A 298 13.84 -5.50 14.49
C HIS A 298 12.83 -6.45 15.17
N LEU A 299 13.28 -7.44 15.97
CA LEU A 299 12.41 -8.20 16.89
C LEU A 299 11.75 -7.30 17.95
N ASN A 300 12.48 -6.35 18.51
CA ASN A 300 11.93 -5.42 19.49
C ASN A 300 10.99 -4.40 18.84
N PHE A 301 11.24 -3.99 17.59
CA PHE A 301 10.27 -3.25 16.78
C PHE A 301 8.95 -4.03 16.64
N LEU A 302 9.00 -5.28 16.18
CA LEU A 302 7.79 -6.10 15.99
C LEU A 302 6.99 -6.24 17.29
N ALA A 303 7.67 -6.63 18.38
CA ALA A 303 7.02 -6.77 19.68
C ALA A 303 6.41 -5.45 20.18
N TYR A 304 7.13 -4.33 20.02
CA TYR A 304 6.60 -3.01 20.38
C TYR A 304 5.37 -2.65 19.56
N TYR A 305 5.44 -2.77 18.23
CA TYR A 305 4.34 -2.39 17.34
C TYR A 305 3.07 -3.22 17.61
N PHE A 306 3.21 -4.54 17.76
CA PHE A 306 2.07 -5.41 18.04
C PHE A 306 1.49 -5.19 19.44
N ASN A 307 2.33 -4.90 20.44
CA ASN A 307 1.84 -4.53 21.77
C ASN A 307 1.12 -3.17 21.77
N GLN A 308 1.54 -2.21 20.93
CA GLN A 308 0.82 -0.94 20.79
C GLN A 308 -0.52 -1.16 20.05
N ALA A 309 -0.53 -1.99 19.02
CA ALA A 309 -1.74 -2.38 18.30
C ALA A 309 -2.81 -3.03 19.20
N ASP A 310 -2.39 -3.91 20.12
CA ASP A 310 -3.26 -4.50 21.15
C ASP A 310 -3.90 -3.42 22.03
N LYS A 311 -3.11 -2.44 22.50
CA LYS A 311 -3.63 -1.29 23.28
C LYS A 311 -4.61 -0.43 22.49
N TRP A 312 -4.41 -0.30 21.17
CA TRP A 312 -5.31 0.44 20.29
C TRP A 312 -6.56 -0.36 19.88
N GLY A 313 -6.58 -1.68 20.14
CA GLY A 313 -7.61 -2.57 19.61
C GLY A 313 -7.62 -2.59 18.07
N LYS A 314 -6.45 -2.57 17.44
CA LYS A 314 -6.28 -2.52 15.98
C LYS A 314 -5.58 -3.77 15.47
N ASP A 315 -6.11 -4.34 14.39
CA ASP A 315 -5.36 -5.32 13.61
C ASP A 315 -4.38 -4.58 12.68
N VAL A 316 -3.09 -4.74 12.95
CA VAL A 316 -2.00 -4.13 12.18
C VAL A 316 -1.25 -5.18 11.37
N MET A 317 -0.47 -4.75 10.38
CA MET A 317 0.39 -5.66 9.61
C MET A 317 1.75 -5.06 9.25
N VAL A 318 2.68 -5.95 8.90
CA VAL A 318 4.02 -5.63 8.40
C VAL A 318 4.22 -6.35 7.07
N THR A 319 4.96 -5.75 6.14
CA THR A 319 5.35 -6.41 4.88
C THR A 319 6.81 -6.84 4.88
N THR A 320 7.16 -7.74 3.97
CA THR A 320 8.54 -8.18 3.76
C THR A 320 8.81 -8.41 2.28
N LYS A 321 9.93 -7.92 1.75
CA LYS A 321 10.49 -8.45 0.49
C LYS A 321 11.40 -9.63 0.76
N LYS A 322 11.48 -10.57 -0.19
CA LYS A 322 12.44 -11.70 -0.19
C LYS A 322 12.48 -12.52 1.12
N LEU A 323 11.35 -12.62 1.83
CA LEU A 323 11.22 -13.38 3.09
C LEU A 323 12.27 -13.02 4.17
N GLN A 324 12.62 -11.75 4.26
CA GLN A 324 13.49 -11.24 5.33
C GLN A 324 12.79 -11.29 6.70
N TYR A 325 11.46 -11.27 6.70
CA TYR A 325 10.64 -11.82 7.76
C TYR A 325 9.98 -13.14 7.34
N PRO A 326 9.72 -14.05 8.29
CA PRO A 326 8.82 -15.18 8.07
C PRO A 326 7.42 -14.73 7.65
N GLN A 327 6.72 -15.51 6.82
CA GLN A 327 5.37 -15.16 6.34
C GLN A 327 4.30 -15.27 7.44
N GLU A 328 4.63 -15.94 8.54
CA GLU A 328 3.81 -16.06 9.75
C GLU A 328 3.64 -14.71 10.47
N VAL A 329 4.55 -13.75 10.24
CA VAL A 329 4.51 -12.43 10.91
C VAL A 329 4.38 -11.26 9.92
N ALA A 330 4.63 -11.50 8.62
CA ALA A 330 4.62 -10.46 7.60
C ALA A 330 4.05 -10.94 6.26
N VAL A 331 3.47 -10.02 5.50
CA VAL A 331 2.99 -10.30 4.14
C VAL A 331 4.13 -10.12 3.13
N LEU A 332 4.36 -11.14 2.30
CA LEU A 332 5.36 -11.10 1.24
C LEU A 332 4.97 -10.08 0.16
N ASP A 333 5.92 -9.22 -0.19
CA ASP A 333 5.77 -8.20 -1.22
C ASP A 333 6.68 -8.45 -2.44
N PHE A 334 6.11 -8.34 -3.63
CA PHE A 334 6.78 -8.55 -4.91
C PHE A 334 7.00 -7.24 -5.68
N GLU A 335 8.21 -6.67 -5.55
CA GLU A 335 8.60 -5.45 -6.27
C GLU A 335 8.35 -5.50 -7.77
N LYS A 336 7.47 -4.64 -8.29
CA LYS A 336 7.08 -4.60 -9.72
C LYS A 336 6.85 -6.01 -10.27
N GLY A 337 6.22 -6.85 -9.46
CA GLY A 337 6.21 -8.29 -9.64
C GLY A 337 4.89 -8.90 -9.22
N ARG A 338 4.68 -10.16 -9.60
CA ARG A 338 3.46 -10.92 -9.32
C ARG A 338 3.77 -12.41 -9.30
N THR A 339 2.83 -13.21 -8.83
CA THR A 339 2.91 -14.67 -8.96
C THR A 339 2.40 -15.12 -10.34
N ALA A 340 2.96 -16.21 -10.86
CA ALA A 340 2.49 -16.81 -12.11
C ALA A 340 1.21 -17.64 -11.93
N ALA A 341 1.01 -18.19 -10.73
CA ALA A 341 -0.10 -19.07 -10.37
C ALA A 341 -0.82 -18.57 -9.11
N LEU A 342 -1.99 -19.17 -8.83
CA LEU A 342 -2.71 -18.99 -7.58
C LEU A 342 -1.86 -19.48 -6.39
N THR A 343 -1.76 -18.65 -5.34
CA THR A 343 -1.08 -19.02 -4.09
C THR A 343 -2.06 -19.31 -2.96
N PRO A 344 -1.74 -20.24 -2.04
CA PRO A 344 -2.57 -20.53 -0.88
C PRO A 344 -2.50 -19.42 0.20
N TYR A 345 -1.49 -18.56 0.13
CA TYR A 345 -1.29 -17.41 1.00
C TYR A 345 -1.48 -16.10 0.22
N PRO A 346 -1.96 -15.03 0.87
CA PRO A 346 -2.02 -13.72 0.26
C PRO A 346 -0.63 -13.08 0.18
N TRP A 347 -0.47 -12.21 -0.80
CA TRP A 347 0.75 -11.45 -1.03
C TRP A 347 0.39 -10.03 -1.48
N LEU A 348 1.38 -9.16 -1.45
CA LEU A 348 1.34 -7.80 -1.95
C LEU A 348 2.24 -7.71 -3.18
N ASN A 349 1.89 -6.84 -4.12
CA ASN A 349 2.87 -6.26 -5.02
C ASN A 349 2.81 -4.75 -4.98
N ASP A 350 3.94 -4.14 -4.69
CA ASP A 350 4.23 -2.77 -5.04
C ASP A 350 4.48 -2.65 -6.55
N ASP A 351 3.72 -1.76 -7.21
CA ASP A 351 3.96 -1.39 -8.59
C ASP A 351 3.72 0.11 -8.77
N THR A 352 4.18 0.68 -9.87
CA THR A 352 4.04 2.10 -10.15
C THR A 352 3.05 2.37 -11.26
N ILE A 353 2.39 3.52 -11.20
CA ILE A 353 1.58 4.03 -12.31
C ILE A 353 2.44 4.45 -13.51
N SER A 354 3.75 4.62 -13.31
CA SER A 354 4.71 5.06 -14.32
C SER A 354 5.45 3.92 -15.05
N THR A 355 6.09 4.21 -16.18
CA THR A 355 6.96 3.26 -16.90
C THR A 355 8.43 3.58 -16.62
N GLY A 356 8.90 3.33 -15.40
CA GLY A 356 10.30 3.58 -15.06
C GLY A 356 10.57 3.72 -13.57
N SER A 357 10.86 4.95 -13.14
CA SER A 357 11.19 5.29 -11.75
C SER A 357 9.97 5.29 -10.84
N TRP A 358 10.22 5.12 -9.55
CA TRP A 358 9.24 5.32 -8.50
C TRP A 358 8.99 6.81 -8.21
N CYS A 359 10.01 7.67 -8.28
CA CYS A 359 9.84 9.11 -8.11
C CYS A 359 9.64 9.85 -9.45
N TYR A 360 9.28 11.13 -9.36
CA TYR A 360 9.14 11.98 -10.54
C TYR A 360 10.50 12.16 -11.25
N THR A 361 10.47 12.05 -12.57
CA THR A 361 11.54 12.52 -13.47
C THR A 361 10.94 13.28 -14.63
N ASP A 362 11.73 14.15 -15.26
CA ASP A 362 11.34 14.90 -16.45
C ASP A 362 10.96 14.02 -17.66
N THR A 363 11.55 12.82 -17.75
CA THR A 363 11.23 11.81 -18.77
C THR A 363 10.22 10.76 -18.32
N LEU A 364 9.57 10.91 -17.16
CA LEU A 364 8.69 9.89 -16.61
C LEU A 364 7.42 9.77 -17.46
N ALA A 365 7.18 8.59 -18.01
CA ALA A 365 5.93 8.28 -18.70
C ALA A 365 4.97 7.50 -17.80
N VAL A 366 3.67 7.59 -18.09
CA VAL A 366 2.58 6.95 -17.34
C VAL A 366 2.05 5.73 -18.11
N LYS A 367 1.83 4.62 -17.41
CA LYS A 367 1.21 3.42 -17.96
C LYS A 367 -0.24 3.74 -18.39
N PRO A 368 -0.73 3.15 -19.50
CA PRO A 368 -2.16 3.19 -19.79
C PRO A 368 -2.96 2.60 -18.63
N ALA A 369 -4.06 3.25 -18.22
CA ALA A 369 -4.90 2.80 -17.10
C ALA A 369 -5.38 1.35 -17.28
N LYS A 370 -5.64 0.93 -18.52
CA LYS A 370 -5.99 -0.45 -18.87
C LYS A 370 -4.97 -1.47 -18.37
N VAL A 371 -3.67 -1.19 -18.51
CA VAL A 371 -2.60 -2.08 -18.05
C VAL A 371 -2.61 -2.18 -16.53
N VAL A 372 -2.77 -1.07 -15.83
CA VAL A 372 -2.85 -1.04 -14.36
C VAL A 372 -4.07 -1.83 -13.86
N VAL A 373 -5.23 -1.66 -14.51
CA VAL A 373 -6.47 -2.41 -14.19
C VAL A 373 -6.28 -3.91 -14.43
N HIS A 374 -5.71 -4.29 -15.58
CA HIS A 374 -5.47 -5.71 -15.90
C HIS A 374 -4.53 -6.36 -14.90
N ASP A 375 -3.42 -5.69 -14.59
CA ASP A 375 -2.43 -6.23 -13.68
C ASP A 375 -2.98 -6.39 -12.27
N PHE A 376 -3.80 -5.43 -11.83
CA PHE A 376 -4.52 -5.51 -10.59
C PHE A 376 -5.51 -6.68 -10.53
N ILE A 377 -6.34 -6.88 -11.56
CA ILE A 377 -7.30 -7.98 -11.61
C ILE A 377 -6.58 -9.33 -11.59
N ASP A 378 -5.50 -9.46 -12.35
CA ASP A 378 -4.67 -10.67 -12.37
C ASP A 378 -4.08 -10.95 -10.97
N SER A 379 -3.52 -9.95 -10.29
CA SER A 379 -3.05 -10.08 -8.91
C SER A 379 -4.15 -10.56 -7.97
N VAL A 380 -5.31 -9.89 -7.95
CA VAL A 380 -6.43 -10.24 -7.04
C VAL A 380 -6.90 -11.68 -7.24
N SER A 381 -6.97 -12.14 -8.49
CA SER A 381 -7.37 -13.51 -8.81
C SER A 381 -6.39 -14.57 -8.30
N LYS A 382 -5.13 -14.19 -8.09
CA LYS A 382 -4.03 -15.05 -7.61
C LYS A 382 -3.72 -14.86 -6.12
N ASN A 383 -4.66 -14.29 -5.36
CA ASN A 383 -4.53 -13.96 -3.93
C ASN A 383 -3.64 -12.74 -3.62
N GLY A 384 -3.33 -11.93 -4.63
CA GLY A 384 -2.51 -10.73 -4.51
C GLY A 384 -3.29 -9.46 -4.16
N HIS A 385 -2.56 -8.46 -3.71
CA HIS A 385 -3.01 -7.09 -3.41
C HIS A 385 -2.07 -6.10 -4.09
N LEU A 386 -2.55 -4.92 -4.46
CA LEU A 386 -1.75 -3.92 -5.19
C LEU A 386 -1.48 -2.68 -4.33
N LEU A 387 -0.21 -2.38 -4.09
CA LEU A 387 0.29 -1.10 -3.56
C LEU A 387 0.77 -0.26 -4.75
N LEU A 388 -0.08 0.65 -5.22
CA LEU A 388 0.20 1.45 -6.40
C LEU A 388 0.90 2.76 -6.03
N ASN A 389 2.11 2.94 -6.57
CA ASN A 389 2.94 4.12 -6.40
C ASN A 389 2.52 5.26 -7.34
N LEU A 390 2.47 6.47 -6.79
CA LEU A 390 2.50 7.73 -7.53
C LEU A 390 3.87 8.41 -7.44
N SER A 391 4.14 9.32 -8.37
CA SER A 391 5.41 10.02 -8.51
C SER A 391 5.18 11.55 -8.54
N PRO A 392 4.87 12.18 -7.39
CA PRO A 392 4.68 13.63 -7.30
C PRO A 392 5.96 14.42 -7.57
N LYS A 393 5.82 15.65 -8.08
CA LYS A 393 6.93 16.60 -8.26
C LYS A 393 7.37 17.16 -6.92
N SER A 394 8.61 17.66 -6.81
CA SER A 394 9.18 18.23 -5.57
C SER A 394 8.37 19.37 -4.95
N ASP A 395 7.53 20.06 -5.73
CA ASP A 395 6.63 21.10 -5.24
C ASP A 395 5.35 20.57 -4.59
N GLY A 396 5.07 19.26 -4.65
CA GLY A 396 3.87 18.64 -4.08
C GLY A 396 2.71 18.46 -5.08
N THR A 397 2.91 18.81 -6.35
CA THR A 397 1.92 18.52 -7.40
C THR A 397 2.03 17.06 -7.86
N ILE A 398 0.89 16.35 -7.86
CA ILE A 398 0.77 15.09 -8.59
C ILE A 398 0.48 15.43 -10.06
N PRO A 399 1.34 15.02 -11.01
CA PRO A 399 1.14 15.28 -12.45
C PRO A 399 -0.23 14.84 -12.97
N GLN A 400 -0.79 15.59 -13.92
CA GLN A 400 -2.16 15.39 -14.41
C GLN A 400 -2.35 14.04 -15.10
N ASP A 401 -1.36 13.56 -15.84
CA ASP A 401 -1.37 12.23 -16.47
C ASP A 401 -1.46 11.08 -15.45
N GLN A 402 -0.77 11.20 -14.31
CA GLN A 402 -0.89 10.26 -13.20
C GLN A 402 -2.28 10.34 -12.56
N ARG A 403 -2.84 11.54 -12.39
CA ARG A 403 -4.21 11.74 -11.88
C ARG A 403 -5.23 11.10 -12.81
N ASP A 404 -5.13 11.33 -14.10
CA ASP A 404 -6.06 10.82 -15.11
C ASP A 404 -6.04 9.29 -15.14
N CYS A 405 -4.85 8.68 -15.10
CA CYS A 405 -4.71 7.23 -15.03
C CYS A 405 -5.33 6.67 -13.73
N LEU A 406 -5.08 7.32 -12.60
CA LEU A 406 -5.60 6.90 -11.30
C LEU A 406 -7.12 7.07 -11.18
N LEU A 407 -7.68 8.14 -11.74
CA LEU A 407 -9.12 8.36 -11.80
C LEU A 407 -9.81 7.36 -12.73
N ALA A 408 -9.21 7.03 -13.87
CA ALA A 408 -9.72 5.99 -14.76
C ALA A 408 -9.73 4.60 -14.09
N PHE A 409 -8.68 4.29 -13.31
CA PHE A 409 -8.63 3.09 -12.47
C PHE A 409 -9.75 3.08 -11.43
N GLY A 410 -9.94 4.20 -10.72
CA GLY A 410 -11.02 4.38 -9.74
C GLY A 410 -12.43 4.30 -10.31
N ASP A 411 -12.64 4.88 -11.50
CA ASP A 411 -13.93 4.81 -12.21
C ASP A 411 -14.29 3.38 -12.62
N TRP A 412 -13.30 2.55 -12.96
CA TRP A 412 -13.51 1.12 -13.20
C TRP A 412 -13.89 0.39 -11.91
N LEU A 413 -13.17 0.65 -10.81
CA LEU A 413 -13.43 0.07 -9.49
C LEU A 413 -14.78 0.49 -8.91
N LYS A 414 -15.22 1.73 -9.13
CA LYS A 414 -16.54 2.21 -8.70
C LYS A 414 -17.67 1.38 -9.32
N ARG A 415 -17.48 0.89 -10.56
CA ARG A 415 -18.46 0.07 -11.27
C ARG A 415 -18.32 -1.41 -10.97
N ASN A 416 -17.10 -1.94 -10.92
CA ASN A 416 -16.81 -3.38 -10.85
C ASN A 416 -16.34 -3.85 -9.47
N GLY A 417 -16.27 -2.96 -8.48
CA GLY A 417 -15.65 -3.22 -7.18
C GLY A 417 -16.28 -4.36 -6.39
N GLU A 418 -17.54 -4.70 -6.66
CA GLU A 418 -18.20 -5.89 -6.09
C GLU A 418 -17.46 -7.20 -6.44
N ALA A 419 -16.85 -7.28 -7.63
CA ALA A 419 -16.06 -8.43 -8.06
C ALA A 419 -14.61 -8.42 -7.54
N ILE A 420 -14.25 -7.43 -6.71
CA ILE A 420 -12.88 -7.21 -6.23
C ILE A 420 -12.85 -7.16 -4.70
N TYR A 421 -13.49 -6.15 -4.12
CA TYR A 421 -13.46 -5.93 -2.68
C TYR A 421 -14.17 -7.05 -1.93
N ALA A 422 -13.61 -7.44 -0.79
CA ALA A 422 -14.12 -8.54 0.04
C ALA A 422 -14.30 -9.89 -0.70
N THR A 423 -13.66 -10.07 -1.86
CA THR A 423 -13.62 -11.37 -2.54
C THR A 423 -12.41 -12.21 -2.10
N ARG A 424 -12.45 -13.49 -2.42
CA ARG A 424 -11.31 -14.42 -2.32
C ARG A 424 -11.07 -15.03 -3.70
N PRO A 425 -9.86 -15.55 -3.98
CA PRO A 425 -9.62 -16.34 -5.18
C PRO A 425 -10.62 -17.49 -5.30
N TRP A 426 -10.99 -17.83 -6.52
CA TRP A 426 -11.75 -19.05 -6.76
C TRP A 426 -10.83 -20.27 -6.78
N LEU A 427 -11.37 -21.45 -7.12
CA LEU A 427 -10.64 -22.70 -7.25
C LEU A 427 -9.47 -22.63 -8.25
N GLU A 428 -9.54 -21.73 -9.22
CA GLU A 428 -8.45 -21.34 -10.12
C GLU A 428 -8.47 -19.83 -10.33
N TYR A 429 -7.31 -19.25 -10.63
CA TYR A 429 -7.20 -17.80 -10.81
C TYR A 429 -7.79 -17.30 -12.13
N GLY A 430 -7.73 -18.11 -13.19
CA GLY A 430 -8.10 -17.65 -14.52
C GLY A 430 -7.81 -18.62 -15.65
N GLU A 431 -8.12 -18.17 -16.86
CA GLU A 431 -7.78 -18.83 -18.11
C GLU A 431 -7.54 -17.79 -19.22
N GLY A 432 -7.11 -18.26 -20.39
CA GLY A 432 -6.87 -17.42 -21.56
C GLY A 432 -5.48 -17.61 -22.16
N PRO A 433 -5.27 -17.07 -23.37
CA PRO A 433 -4.00 -17.19 -24.09
C PRO A 433 -2.83 -16.47 -23.38
N THR A 434 -3.12 -15.48 -22.54
CA THR A 434 -2.10 -14.66 -21.89
C THR A 434 -1.77 -15.23 -20.51
N GLN A 435 -0.57 -15.80 -20.42
CA GLN A 435 -0.08 -16.48 -19.22
C GLN A 435 1.24 -15.82 -18.76
N MET A 436 1.40 -15.71 -17.44
CA MET A 436 2.69 -15.34 -16.86
C MET A 436 3.62 -16.55 -16.87
N GLU A 437 4.79 -16.41 -17.50
CA GLU A 437 5.78 -17.51 -17.56
C GLU A 437 6.46 -17.78 -16.21
N ARG A 438 6.66 -16.74 -15.38
CA ARG A 438 7.38 -16.85 -14.12
C ARG A 438 6.87 -15.88 -13.07
N ALA A 439 6.87 -16.33 -11.82
CA ALA A 439 6.65 -15.47 -10.66
C ALA A 439 7.89 -14.62 -10.35
N GLY A 440 7.71 -13.58 -9.54
CA GLY A 440 8.80 -12.84 -8.90
C GLY A 440 8.81 -11.36 -9.22
N SER A 441 9.77 -10.67 -8.62
CA SER A 441 9.97 -9.23 -8.72
C SER A 441 10.59 -8.78 -10.06
N HIS A 442 10.44 -7.50 -10.38
CA HIS A 442 11.01 -6.81 -11.53
C HIS A 442 10.57 -7.41 -12.86
N GLN A 443 9.27 -7.67 -13.02
CA GLN A 443 8.70 -8.10 -14.29
C GLN A 443 8.77 -6.93 -15.27
N ARG A 444 9.64 -7.05 -16.28
CA ARG A 444 9.91 -5.97 -17.25
C ARG A 444 8.98 -5.99 -18.46
N LYS A 445 8.34 -7.12 -18.74
CA LYS A 445 7.46 -7.30 -19.89
C LYS A 445 6.02 -7.10 -19.43
N SER A 446 5.37 -6.07 -19.97
CA SER A 446 3.92 -5.92 -19.83
C SER A 446 3.25 -7.09 -20.54
N LEU A 447 2.22 -7.67 -19.91
CA LEU A 447 1.34 -8.60 -20.57
C LEU A 447 0.22 -7.83 -21.27
N GLU A 448 -0.18 -8.30 -22.45
CA GLU A 448 -1.27 -7.74 -23.23
C GLU A 448 -2.46 -8.68 -23.15
N TYR A 449 -3.38 -8.37 -22.25
CA TYR A 449 -4.59 -9.16 -22.10
C TYR A 449 -5.67 -8.74 -23.10
N SER A 450 -6.59 -9.66 -23.33
CA SER A 450 -7.73 -9.52 -24.23
C SER A 450 -9.02 -10.00 -23.55
N GLY A 451 -10.18 -9.80 -24.19
CA GLY A 451 -11.44 -10.37 -23.70
C GLY A 451 -11.51 -11.89 -23.73
N SER A 452 -10.50 -12.57 -24.27
CA SER A 452 -10.31 -14.03 -24.15
C SER A 452 -9.62 -14.44 -22.85
N ASP A 453 -9.06 -13.48 -22.11
CA ASP A 453 -8.43 -13.70 -20.81
C ASP A 453 -9.46 -13.47 -19.70
N LEU A 454 -9.77 -14.54 -18.97
CA LEU A 454 -10.73 -14.53 -17.87
C LEU A 454 -9.99 -14.66 -16.54
N ARG A 455 -10.44 -13.90 -15.54
CA ARG A 455 -9.98 -13.97 -14.15
C ARG A 455 -11.14 -14.20 -13.20
N TYR A 456 -10.89 -14.94 -12.13
CA TYR A 456 -11.93 -15.42 -11.23
C TYR A 456 -11.73 -14.94 -9.80
N THR A 457 -12.82 -14.49 -9.19
CA THR A 457 -12.92 -14.20 -7.76
C THR A 457 -14.26 -14.72 -7.24
N GLN A 458 -14.39 -14.92 -5.94
CA GLN A 458 -15.60 -15.46 -5.31
C GLN A 458 -15.98 -14.65 -4.06
N SER A 459 -17.28 -14.52 -3.79
CA SER A 459 -17.76 -14.01 -2.50
C SER A 459 -17.30 -14.91 -1.35
N LYS A 460 -17.10 -14.35 -0.16
CA LYS A 460 -16.64 -15.12 1.03
C LYS A 460 -17.53 -16.29 1.39
N ASP A 461 -18.84 -16.16 1.17
CA ASP A 461 -19.82 -17.21 1.44
C ASP A 461 -19.89 -18.29 0.34
N GLY A 462 -19.09 -18.15 -0.72
CA GLY A 462 -19.01 -19.08 -1.84
C GLY A 462 -20.21 -19.03 -2.80
N LYS A 463 -21.23 -18.19 -2.57
CA LYS A 463 -22.48 -18.21 -3.33
C LYS A 463 -22.42 -17.45 -4.65
N THR A 464 -21.44 -16.57 -4.80
CA THR A 464 -21.27 -15.74 -6.00
C THR A 464 -19.90 -15.97 -6.58
N LEU A 465 -19.85 -16.40 -7.84
CA LEU A 465 -18.63 -16.43 -8.64
C LEU A 465 -18.60 -15.20 -9.54
N TYR A 466 -17.46 -14.54 -9.62
CA TYR A 466 -17.23 -13.46 -10.58
C TYR A 466 -16.25 -13.93 -11.64
N MET A 467 -16.61 -13.71 -12.90
CA MET A 467 -15.74 -13.92 -14.04
C MET A 467 -15.44 -12.58 -14.68
N ILE A 468 -14.16 -12.22 -14.79
CA ILE A 468 -13.73 -10.90 -15.24
C ILE A 468 -12.98 -11.07 -16.56
N ALA A 469 -13.58 -10.62 -17.67
CA ALA A 469 -12.93 -10.60 -18.97
C ALA A 469 -12.01 -9.37 -19.06
N LEU A 470 -10.72 -9.57 -19.39
CA LEU A 470 -9.70 -8.52 -19.46
C LEU A 470 -9.69 -7.81 -20.83
N GLY A 471 -10.89 -7.43 -21.28
CA GLY A 471 -11.14 -6.72 -22.52
C GLY A 471 -12.54 -7.03 -23.04
N GLU A 472 -12.88 -6.50 -24.22
CA GLU A 472 -14.15 -6.79 -24.86
C GLU A 472 -14.26 -8.28 -25.24
N PRO A 473 -15.33 -8.99 -24.81
CA PRO A 473 -15.53 -10.39 -25.16
C PRO A 473 -15.59 -10.62 -26.67
N VAL A 474 -14.84 -11.62 -27.15
CA VAL A 474 -14.77 -11.94 -28.57
C VAL A 474 -16.15 -12.36 -29.08
N ASN A 475 -16.61 -11.71 -30.16
CA ASN A 475 -17.96 -11.89 -30.73
C ASN A 475 -19.11 -11.66 -29.72
N GLY A 476 -18.86 -10.91 -28.64
CA GLY A 476 -19.86 -10.67 -27.59
C GLY A 476 -20.19 -11.92 -26.77
N ILE A 477 -19.29 -12.90 -26.69
CA ILE A 477 -19.48 -14.15 -25.97
C ILE A 477 -18.41 -14.33 -24.89
N VAL A 478 -18.83 -14.74 -23.71
CA VAL A 478 -17.96 -15.25 -22.65
C VAL A 478 -18.28 -16.71 -22.41
N ALA A 479 -17.33 -17.59 -22.67
CA ALA A 479 -17.50 -19.04 -22.55
C ALA A 479 -16.27 -19.65 -21.83
N PRO A 480 -16.32 -19.80 -20.49
CA PRO A 480 -15.19 -20.34 -19.74
C PRO A 480 -14.93 -21.81 -20.09
N SER A 481 -13.70 -22.16 -20.44
CA SER A 481 -13.32 -23.52 -20.83
C SER A 481 -13.00 -24.41 -19.62
N ILE A 482 -12.65 -23.80 -18.48
CA ILE A 482 -12.27 -24.54 -17.26
C ILE A 482 -13.42 -24.75 -16.28
N ILE A 483 -14.58 -24.13 -16.53
CA ILE A 483 -15.76 -24.21 -15.65
C ILE A 483 -16.73 -25.28 -16.17
N GLN A 484 -17.20 -26.11 -15.25
CA GLN A 484 -18.30 -27.04 -15.44
C GLN A 484 -19.44 -26.66 -14.48
N ILE A 485 -20.65 -26.51 -15.02
CA ILE A 485 -21.87 -26.24 -14.27
C ILE A 485 -22.60 -27.56 -14.02
N ASP A 486 -22.73 -27.93 -12.75
CA ASP A 486 -23.46 -29.13 -12.34
C ASP A 486 -24.96 -28.84 -12.12
N GLU A 487 -25.29 -27.63 -11.65
CA GLU A 487 -26.67 -27.17 -11.40
C GLU A 487 -26.84 -25.71 -11.86
N SER A 488 -27.92 -25.43 -12.61
CA SER A 488 -28.21 -24.10 -13.19
C SER A 488 -29.68 -23.67 -13.13
N GLU A 489 -30.57 -24.45 -12.52
CA GLU A 489 -32.02 -24.17 -12.51
C GLU A 489 -32.38 -22.81 -11.92
N SER A 490 -31.58 -22.34 -10.94
CA SER A 490 -31.71 -21.01 -10.33
C SER A 490 -30.66 -20.00 -10.80
N GLY A 491 -29.90 -20.36 -11.83
CA GLY A 491 -28.74 -19.62 -12.32
C GLY A 491 -29.13 -18.25 -12.85
N LYS A 492 -28.36 -17.23 -12.46
CA LYS A 492 -28.50 -15.85 -12.96
C LYS A 492 -27.14 -15.27 -13.26
N VAL A 493 -27.04 -14.63 -14.41
CA VAL A 493 -25.83 -13.92 -14.85
C VAL A 493 -26.15 -12.45 -14.99
N VAL A 494 -25.36 -11.59 -14.35
CA VAL A 494 -25.51 -10.14 -14.40
C VAL A 494 -24.16 -9.50 -14.71
N LEU A 495 -24.13 -8.45 -15.53
CA LEU A 495 -22.94 -7.61 -15.65
C LEU A 495 -22.84 -6.72 -14.41
N VAL A 496 -21.72 -6.79 -13.67
CA VAL A 496 -21.55 -6.00 -12.44
C VAL A 496 -21.71 -4.51 -12.75
N GLY A 497 -22.42 -3.80 -11.87
CA GLY A 497 -22.80 -2.39 -12.07
C GLY A 497 -24.05 -2.19 -12.94
N ARG A 498 -24.75 -3.27 -13.31
CA ARG A 498 -26.07 -3.24 -13.95
C ARG A 498 -27.02 -4.20 -13.22
N ASP A 499 -28.32 -3.94 -13.34
CA ASP A 499 -29.36 -4.81 -12.77
C ASP A 499 -29.97 -5.77 -13.80
N GLU A 500 -29.63 -5.61 -15.08
CA GLU A 500 -30.18 -6.42 -16.18
C GLU A 500 -29.56 -7.82 -16.20
N GLU A 501 -30.42 -8.84 -16.16
CA GLU A 501 -30.02 -10.23 -16.33
C GLU A 501 -29.62 -10.50 -17.78
N LEU A 502 -28.43 -11.08 -17.95
CA LEU A 502 -27.89 -11.43 -19.25
C LEU A 502 -28.41 -12.78 -19.71
N LYS A 503 -28.54 -12.92 -21.03
CA LYS A 503 -28.80 -14.22 -21.64
C LYS A 503 -27.58 -15.13 -21.46
N PHE A 504 -27.83 -16.36 -21.06
CA PHE A 504 -26.83 -17.40 -20.98
C PHE A 504 -27.43 -18.76 -21.37
N GLU A 505 -26.57 -19.69 -21.75
CA GLU A 505 -26.91 -21.06 -22.09
C GLU A 505 -25.99 -22.01 -21.32
N VAL A 506 -26.55 -23.14 -20.85
CA VAL A 506 -25.78 -24.24 -20.26
C VAL A 506 -26.06 -25.50 -21.05
N THR A 507 -25.10 -25.93 -21.87
CA THR A 507 -25.21 -27.10 -22.73
C THR A 507 -24.15 -28.11 -22.32
N GLU A 508 -24.56 -29.32 -21.93
CA GLU A 508 -23.65 -30.36 -21.39
C GLU A 508 -22.79 -29.83 -20.21
N GLY A 509 -23.38 -28.92 -19.43
CA GLY A 509 -22.74 -28.22 -18.30
C GLY A 509 -21.67 -27.20 -18.70
N ARG A 510 -21.56 -26.83 -19.97
CA ARG A 510 -20.75 -25.71 -20.46
C ARG A 510 -21.55 -24.43 -20.49
N LEU A 511 -21.05 -23.40 -19.80
CA LEU A 511 -21.69 -22.08 -19.75
C LEU A 511 -21.27 -21.22 -20.94
N THR A 512 -22.24 -20.58 -21.59
CA THR A 512 -22.03 -19.52 -22.60
C THR A 512 -22.84 -18.30 -22.18
N ILE A 513 -22.21 -17.13 -22.08
CA ILE A 513 -22.85 -15.86 -21.72
C ILE A 513 -22.83 -14.93 -22.94
N HIS A 514 -23.96 -14.28 -23.21
CA HIS A 514 -24.06 -13.24 -24.23
C HIS A 514 -23.84 -11.86 -23.60
N ALA A 515 -22.67 -11.28 -23.88
CA ALA A 515 -22.33 -9.94 -23.42
C ALA A 515 -23.18 -8.87 -24.13
N PRO A 516 -23.56 -7.79 -23.43
CA PRO A 516 -24.31 -6.70 -24.04
C PRO A 516 -23.42 -5.91 -25.02
N LYS A 517 -24.03 -5.31 -26.05
CA LYS A 517 -23.29 -4.56 -27.08
C LYS A 517 -22.71 -3.23 -26.60
N ASN A 518 -23.22 -2.66 -25.50
CA ASN A 518 -22.91 -1.31 -25.03
C ASN A 518 -22.04 -1.34 -23.77
N LEU A 519 -20.87 -1.96 -23.82
CA LEU A 519 -19.94 -2.02 -22.69
C LEU A 519 -19.40 -0.62 -22.34
N ALA A 520 -19.20 -0.35 -21.05
CA ALA A 520 -18.90 1.00 -20.55
C ALA A 520 -17.43 1.45 -20.73
N THR A 521 -16.56 0.53 -21.14
CA THR A 521 -15.11 0.70 -21.31
C THR A 521 -14.60 -0.49 -22.12
N ASP A 522 -13.40 -0.42 -22.67
CA ASP A 522 -12.71 -1.56 -23.29
C ASP A 522 -11.69 -2.23 -22.34
N PHE A 523 -11.64 -1.79 -21.07
CA PHE A 523 -10.65 -2.27 -20.10
C PHE A 523 -10.95 -3.70 -19.66
N ALA A 524 -12.00 -3.89 -18.87
CA ALA A 524 -12.39 -5.19 -18.35
C ALA A 524 -13.85 -5.21 -17.89
N HIS A 525 -14.48 -6.39 -17.88
CA HIS A 525 -15.90 -6.60 -17.61
C HIS A 525 -16.13 -7.75 -16.64
N ALA A 526 -16.72 -7.45 -15.49
CA ALA A 526 -17.05 -8.46 -14.48
C ALA A 526 -18.49 -8.99 -14.66
N PHE A 527 -18.63 -10.30 -14.76
CA PHE A 527 -19.89 -11.04 -14.83
C PHE A 527 -20.11 -11.75 -13.49
N LYS A 528 -21.24 -11.45 -12.86
CA LYS A 528 -21.68 -12.01 -11.58
C LYS A 528 -22.56 -13.23 -11.83
N LEU A 529 -22.15 -14.38 -11.30
CA LEU A 529 -22.84 -15.65 -11.42
C LEU A 529 -23.38 -16.06 -10.03
N THR A 530 -24.69 -16.20 -9.92
CA THR A 530 -25.38 -16.65 -8.70
C THR A 530 -26.33 -17.80 -9.00
N GLY A 531 -26.61 -18.66 -8.02
CA GLY A 531 -27.54 -19.79 -8.21
C GLY A 531 -26.98 -20.92 -9.08
N PHE A 532 -25.67 -20.92 -9.32
CA PHE A 532 -24.93 -21.97 -10.02
C PHE A 532 -24.15 -22.82 -9.03
N LYS A 533 -24.06 -24.13 -9.32
CA LYS A 533 -23.05 -25.00 -8.73
C LYS A 533 -21.93 -25.22 -9.74
N ALA A 534 -20.87 -24.44 -9.60
CA ALA A 534 -19.72 -24.45 -10.49
C ALA A 534 -18.55 -25.22 -9.88
N ARG A 535 -17.86 -26.00 -10.72
CA ARG A 535 -16.59 -26.65 -10.39
C ARG A 535 -15.63 -26.55 -11.56
N LEU A 536 -14.38 -26.94 -11.32
CA LEU A 536 -13.41 -27.11 -12.40
C LEU A 536 -13.77 -28.34 -13.26
N THR A 537 -13.45 -28.27 -14.55
CA THR A 537 -13.38 -29.47 -15.39
C THR A 537 -12.33 -30.44 -14.83
N PRO A 538 -12.45 -31.76 -15.08
CA PRO A 538 -11.48 -32.74 -14.59
C PRO A 538 -10.03 -32.38 -14.93
N ASP A 539 -9.77 -31.94 -16.17
CA ASP A 539 -8.43 -31.57 -16.62
C ASP A 539 -7.91 -30.31 -15.92
N ALA A 540 -8.75 -29.29 -15.74
CA ALA A 540 -8.35 -28.08 -15.02
C ALA A 540 -8.05 -28.38 -13.55
N LYS A 541 -8.87 -29.22 -12.91
CA LYS A 541 -8.63 -29.68 -11.54
C LYS A 541 -7.30 -30.43 -11.42
N ALA A 542 -7.00 -31.33 -12.35
CA ALA A 542 -5.76 -32.09 -12.35
C ALA A 542 -4.53 -31.19 -12.51
N ARG A 543 -4.58 -30.20 -13.42
CA ARG A 543 -3.50 -29.20 -13.57
C ARG A 543 -3.29 -28.40 -12.30
N ARG A 544 -4.36 -27.87 -11.70
CA ARG A 544 -4.31 -27.15 -10.43
C ARG A 544 -3.64 -27.95 -9.32
N ASP A 545 -4.09 -29.18 -9.14
CA ASP A 545 -3.62 -30.04 -8.05
C ASP A 545 -2.13 -30.34 -8.20
N ALA A 546 -1.65 -30.54 -9.44
CA ALA A 546 -0.23 -30.70 -9.73
C ALA A 546 0.59 -29.44 -9.41
N GLU A 547 0.08 -28.23 -9.67
CA GLU A 547 0.75 -26.98 -9.29
C GLU A 547 0.78 -26.77 -7.77
N LEU A 548 -0.32 -27.08 -7.07
CA LEU A 548 -0.36 -27.01 -5.61
C LEU A 548 0.60 -28.02 -4.95
N GLU A 549 0.77 -29.21 -5.52
CA GLU A 549 1.73 -30.20 -5.03
C GLU A 549 3.17 -29.70 -5.14
N LYS A 550 3.54 -29.03 -6.24
CA LYS A 550 4.86 -28.39 -6.39
C LYS A 550 5.10 -27.37 -5.28
N LEU A 551 4.11 -26.53 -4.99
CA LEU A 551 4.20 -25.51 -3.93
C LEU A 551 4.38 -26.11 -2.52
N HIS A 552 3.81 -27.29 -2.24
CA HIS A 552 3.96 -27.96 -0.94
C HIS A 552 5.25 -28.81 -0.82
N SER A 553 5.86 -29.21 -1.93
CA SER A 553 7.00 -30.14 -1.94
C SER A 553 8.39 -29.50 -1.77
N GLY A 554 8.47 -28.16 -1.78
CA GLY A 554 9.73 -27.44 -1.59
C GLY A 554 9.99 -27.10 -0.13
N PRO A 555 11.10 -27.52 0.50
CA PRO A 555 11.52 -26.89 1.75
C PRO A 555 11.80 -25.40 1.48
N ILE A 556 11.23 -24.52 2.29
CA ILE A 556 11.70 -23.14 2.40
C ILE A 556 13.10 -23.24 3.01
N ASP A 557 14.14 -23.28 2.16
CA ASP A 557 15.53 -23.28 2.58
C ASP A 557 15.89 -21.89 3.11
N PRO A 558 16.05 -21.71 4.44
CA PRO A 558 16.36 -20.41 5.02
C PRO A 558 17.72 -19.89 4.55
N GLY A 559 18.63 -20.78 4.13
CA GLY A 559 19.96 -20.43 3.61
C GLY A 559 19.94 -19.87 2.18
N LYS A 560 18.86 -20.05 1.42
CA LYS A 560 18.69 -19.44 0.09
C LYS A 560 18.07 -18.04 0.10
N LEU A 561 17.63 -17.57 1.27
CA LEU A 561 17.04 -16.23 1.46
C LEU A 561 18.05 -15.08 1.27
N HIS A 562 19.35 -15.37 1.27
CA HIS A 562 20.41 -14.36 1.24
C HIS A 562 20.94 -14.01 -0.16
N ASN A 563 20.50 -14.69 -1.22
CA ASN A 563 20.94 -14.39 -2.59
C ASN A 563 19.83 -13.77 -3.42
N ASP A 564 20.17 -12.70 -4.15
CA ASP A 564 19.31 -11.85 -4.99
C ASP A 564 18.57 -12.56 -6.15
N ASN A 565 18.58 -13.89 -6.20
CA ASN A 565 17.95 -14.72 -7.22
C ASN A 565 17.09 -15.81 -6.58
N ILE A 566 15.98 -15.44 -5.94
CA ILE A 566 14.89 -16.40 -5.73
C ILE A 566 14.14 -16.51 -7.06
N GLN A 567 14.60 -17.42 -7.91
CA GLN A 567 13.75 -18.00 -8.95
C GLN A 567 12.78 -18.94 -8.23
N PHE A 568 11.49 -18.58 -8.18
CA PHE A 568 10.46 -19.59 -7.97
C PHE A 568 10.37 -20.43 -9.25
N GLY A 569 11.05 -21.56 -9.25
CA GLY A 569 11.01 -22.65 -10.23
C GLY A 569 11.99 -23.73 -9.76
N GLN A 570 11.58 -24.98 -9.53
CA GLN A 570 10.55 -25.78 -10.21
C GLN A 570 9.53 -26.38 -9.25
#